data_AF-A0A0Z8U2F0-F1
#
_entry.id   AF-A0A0Z8U2F0-F1
#
_cell.length_a   1.000
_cell.length_b   1.000
_cell.length_c   1.000
_cell.angle_alpha   90.00
_cell.angle_beta   90.00
_cell.angle_gamma   90.00
#
_symmetry.space_group_name_H-M   'P 1'
#
loop_
_entity.id
_entity.type
_entity.pdbx_description
1 polymer ?
#
loop_
_entity_poly.entity_id
_entity_poly.type
_entity_poly.pdbx_seq_one_letter_code
_entity_poly.pdbx_strand_id
1 'polypeptide(L)' 'MNKTVKNGMKVVLLFIVLFLINILVFRILTLLGFDLSLTEMSYLFPPLLATFVTALLFYKMKSKE' A
#
# COMPACT_ATOMS: atom_id res chain seq x y z
N MET A 1 -15.73 -11.47 -16.42
CA MET A 1 -14.51 -11.41 -15.58
C MET A 1 -14.71 -12.24 -14.32
N ASN A 2 -13.82 -13.21 -14.05
CA ASN A 2 -13.94 -14.13 -12.91
C ASN A 2 -13.79 -13.40 -11.56
N LYS A 3 -14.54 -13.79 -10.53
CA LYS A 3 -14.65 -13.06 -9.24
C LYS A 3 -13.30 -12.91 -8.52
N THR A 4 -12.42 -13.89 -8.68
CA THR A 4 -11.03 -13.89 -8.19
C THR A 4 -10.17 -12.79 -8.84
N VAL A 5 -10.29 -12.60 -10.15
CA VAL A 5 -9.55 -11.58 -10.91
C VAL A 5 -9.99 -10.18 -10.47
N LYS A 6 -11.29 -9.99 -10.23
CA LYS A 6 -11.84 -8.72 -9.73
C LYS A 6 -11.30 -8.36 -8.34
N ASN A 7 -11.10 -9.34 -7.46
CA ASN A 7 -10.50 -9.10 -6.14
C ASN A 7 -8.99 -8.84 -6.22
N GLY A 8 -8.25 -9.58 -7.05
CA GLY A 8 -6.83 -9.30 -7.27
C GLY A 8 -6.58 -7.89 -7.79
N MET A 9 -7.40 -7.44 -8.75
CA MET A 9 -7.31 -6.09 -9.32
C MET A 9 -7.58 -4.99 -8.27
N LYS A 10 -8.49 -5.24 -7.31
CA LYS A 10 -8.72 -4.31 -6.20
C LYS A 10 -7.53 -4.20 -5.26
N VAL A 11 -6.85 -5.32 -4.97
CA VAL A 11 -5.66 -5.32 -4.09
C VAL A 11 -4.50 -4.60 -4.76
N VAL A 12 -4.28 -4.83 -6.06
CA VAL A 12 -3.25 -4.11 -6.84
C VAL A 12 -3.55 -2.61 -6.90
N LEU A 13 -4.81 -2.25 -7.13
CA LEU A 13 -5.23 -0.84 -7.12
C LEU A 13 -5.00 -0.18 -5.75
N LEU A 14 -5.32 -0.89 -4.66
CA LEU A 14 -5.10 -0.41 -3.30
C LEU A 14 -3.62 -0.14 -3.05
N PHE A 15 -2.74 -1.07 -3.44
CA PHE A 15 -1.30 -0.90 -3.38
C PHE A 15 -0.82 0.34 -4.14
N ILE A 16 -1.26 0.53 -5.39
CA ILE A 16 -0.85 1.68 -6.21
C ILE A 16 -1.25 3.00 -5.55
N VAL A 17 -2.47 3.10 -5.01
CA VAL A 17 -2.94 4.31 -4.32
C VAL A 17 -2.09 4.60 -3.08
N LEU A 18 -1.86 3.58 -2.23
CA LEU A 18 -1.01 3.71 -1.04
C LEU A 18 0.42 4.12 -1.40
N PHE A 19 0.98 3.55 -2.46
CA PHE A 19 2.31 3.86 -2.96
C PHE A 19 2.45 5.31 -3.42
N LEU A 20 1.48 5.78 -4.22
CA LEU A 20 1.46 7.16 -4.71
C LEU A 20 1.35 8.16 -3.56
N ILE A 21 0.45 7.92 -2.59
CA ILE A 21 0.32 8.77 -1.40
C ILE A 21 1.64 8.80 -0.62
N ASN A 22 2.29 7.64 -0.44
CA ASN A 22 3.55 7.56 0.30
C ASN A 22 4.64 8.43 -0.34
N ILE A 23 4.82 8.35 -1.66
CA ILE A 23 5.76 9.20 -2.40
C ILE A 23 5.41 10.69 -2.26
N LEU A 24 4.12 11.02 -2.34
CA LEU A 24 3.64 12.40 -2.26
C LEU A 24 3.93 13.00 -0.87
N VAL A 25 3.73 12.21 0.19
CA VAL A 25 4.11 12.57 1.56
C VAL A 25 5.61 12.81 1.67
N PHE A 26 6.44 11.89 1.20
CA PHE A 26 7.90 12.07 1.19
C PHE A 26 8.34 13.34 0.44
N ARG A 27 7.68 13.64 -0.69
CA ARG A 27 7.94 14.86 -1.45
C ARG A 27 7.56 16.12 -0.66
N ILE A 28 6.45 16.11 0.07
CA ILE A 28 6.06 17.23 0.94
C ILE A 28 7.08 17.39 2.06
N LEU A 29 7.50 16.31 2.72
CA LEU A 29 8.49 16.40 3.81
C LEU A 29 9.84 16.93 3.32
N THR A 30 10.31 16.50 2.15
CA THR A 30 11.56 17.03 1.57
C THR A 30 11.43 18.52 1.23
N LEU A 31 10.28 18.97 0.72
CA LEU A 31 10.00 20.40 0.52
C LEU A 31 9.95 21.22 1.82
N LEU A 32 9.56 20.59 2.93
CA LEU A 32 9.57 21.20 4.26
C LEU A 32 10.98 21.26 4.88
N GLY A 33 12.00 20.75 4.19
CA GLY A 33 13.39 20.76 4.66
C GLY A 33 13.80 19.54 5.50
N PHE A 34 12.99 18.48 5.52
CA PHE A 34 13.41 17.22 6.14
C PHE A 34 14.42 16.49 5.26
N ASP A 35 15.54 16.11 5.84
CA ASP A 35 16.55 15.26 5.20
C ASP A 35 16.11 13.80 5.26
N LEU A 36 15.45 13.35 4.19
CA LEU A 36 14.87 12.02 4.09
C LEU A 36 15.71 11.15 3.16
N SER A 37 16.21 10.04 3.70
CA SER A 37 16.81 8.99 2.89
C SER A 37 15.73 8.21 2.13
N LEU A 38 15.45 8.61 0.90
CA LEU A 38 14.53 7.94 -0.03
C LEU A 38 15.15 6.64 -0.55
N THR A 39 15.24 5.65 0.34
CA THR A 39 15.63 4.28 -0.02
C THR A 39 14.41 3.48 -0.47
N GLU A 40 14.65 2.45 -1.28
CA GLU A 40 13.62 1.53 -1.76
C GLU A 40 12.75 1.00 -0.62
N MET A 41 13.36 0.70 0.52
CA MET A 41 12.63 0.27 1.71
C MET A 41 11.72 1.36 2.29
N SER A 42 12.14 2.63 2.33
CA SER A 42 11.31 3.71 2.89
C SER A 42 10.01 3.94 2.11
N TYR A 43 10.04 3.86 0.78
CA TYR A 43 8.87 4.20 -0.03
C TYR A 43 8.06 2.97 -0.51
N LEU A 44 8.67 1.78 -0.67
CA LEU A 44 7.95 0.55 -1.07
C LEU A 44 7.44 -0.29 0.10
N PHE A 45 8.21 -0.40 1.19
CA PHE A 45 7.88 -1.33 2.27
C PHE A 45 6.58 -0.96 3.01
N PRO A 46 6.32 0.32 3.36
CA PRO A 46 5.08 0.66 4.07
C PRO A 46 3.80 0.37 3.27
N PRO A 47 3.70 0.74 1.97
CA PRO A 47 2.54 0.40 1.13
C PRO A 47 2.35 -1.11 0.95
N LEU A 48 3.44 -1.87 0.80
CA LEU A 48 3.40 -3.34 0.70
C LEU A 48 2.86 -3.96 1.99
N LEU A 49 3.39 -3.56 3.14
CA LEU A 49 2.98 -4.06 4.45
C LEU A 49 1.50 -3.74 4.71
N ALA A 50 1.07 -2.51 4.46
CA ALA A 50 -0.32 -2.09 4.63
C ALA A 50 -1.28 -2.90 3.74
N THR A 51 -0.90 -3.14 2.48
CA THR A 51 -1.71 -3.94 1.56
C THR A 51 -1.78 -5.40 2.00
N PHE A 52 -0.65 -5.97 2.44
CA PHE A 52 -0.57 -7.35 2.90
C PHE A 52 -1.40 -7.60 4.17
N VAL A 53 -1.26 -6.74 5.18
CA VAL A 53 -2.05 -6.81 6.42
C VAL A 53 -3.54 -6.66 6.11
N THR A 54 -3.90 -5.73 5.22
CA THR A 54 -5.29 -5.55 4.78
C THR A 54 -5.84 -6.81 4.11
N ALA A 55 -5.07 -7.42 3.20
CA ALA A 55 -5.46 -8.67 2.55
C ALA A 55 -5.64 -9.82 3.56
N LEU A 56 -4.74 -9.93 4.55
CA LEU A 56 -4.85 -10.91 5.63
C LEU A 56 -6.07 -10.67 6.52
N LEU A 57 -6.37 -9.41 6.87
CA LEU A 57 -7.56 -9.05 7.64
C LEU A 57 -8.84 -9.44 6.90
N PHE A 58 -8.94 -9.13 5.60
CA PHE A 58 -10.07 -9.55 4.77
C PHE A 58 -10.20 -11.06 4.71
N TYR A 59 -9.10 -11.80 4.57
CA TYR A 59 -9.12 -13.26 4.57
C TYR A 59 -9.58 -13.83 5.92
N LYS A 60 -9.03 -13.33 7.03
CA LYS A 60 -9.39 -13.76 8.39
C LYS A 60 -10.85 -13.46 8.72
N MET A 61 -11.35 -12.31 8.29
CA MET A 61 -12.74 -11.89 8.54
C MET A 61 -13.74 -12.76 7.76
N LYS A 62 -13.38 -13.18 6.55
CA LYS A 62 -14.15 -14.15 5.75
C LYS A 62 -14.14 -15.57 6.32
N SER A 63 -13.13 -15.92 7.13
CA SER A 63 -13.04 -17.23 7.78
C SER A 63 -13.83 -17.33 9.10
N LYS A 64 -14.34 -16.19 9.61
CA LYS A 64 -15.16 -16.12 10.82
C LYS A 64 -16.67 -16.06 10.54
N GLU A 65 -17.06 -15.95 9.28
CA GLU A 65 -18.43 -16.02 8.78
C GLU A 65 -18.70 -17.45 8.27
#